data_AF-A0A7W1QYS6-F1
#
_entry.id   AF-A0A7W1QYS6-F1
#
_cell.length_a   1.000
_cell.length_b   1.000
_cell.length_c   1.000
_cell.angle_alpha   90.00
_cell.angle_beta   90.00
_cell.angle_gamma   90.00
#
_symmetry.space_group_name_H-M   'P 1'
#
loop_
_entity.id
_entity.type
_entity.pdbx_description
1 polymer ?
#
loop_
_entity_poly.entity_id
_entity_poly.type
_entity_poly.pdbx_seq_one_letter_code
_entity_poly.pdbx_strand_id
1 'polypeptide(L)'
;MLRRKFSGAILMTAFVLPNFAFAQTGAMTAAPSAKVYAAPKEALDKIKDEGMNRSQVMTTLSYLTDVIGGRLTNSPNMKRANEWTRDTMAKWGMQNAKLEAWGPFGRGWSLKNFTAQVVEPQAIPVIAYPKAWSPSTKGAVTAEVVHLELKSDSDFEKYKGKLGGKIVLISPERPIKAAFEGMGVRYSDEDLTKMAAAPDPAVAAASAPRPQQGQPQQQSPQQMERMQRFVMGLKAAKFLLEEGAAVVVDNSGGGSGGTLFVQGANVAQDIPANPMEIFTNRNRLQPQQKEAEAKM
;
A
#
# COMPACT_ATOMS: atom_id res chain seq x y z
N MET A 1 -51.63 58.82 -31.38
CA MET A 1 -50.69 57.83 -31.94
C MET A 1 -50.42 56.77 -30.85
N LEU A 2 -51.35 55.83 -30.62
CA LEU A 2 -51.35 54.43 -31.13
C LEU A 2 -49.95 53.77 -31.00
N ARG A 3 -49.67 52.69 -30.26
CA ARG A 3 -50.36 51.69 -29.40
C ARG A 3 -49.21 51.00 -28.59
N ARG A 4 -49.22 50.93 -27.25
CA ARG A 4 -49.81 49.90 -26.35
C ARG A 4 -49.36 48.45 -26.64
N LYS A 5 -48.54 47.82 -25.77
CA LYS A 5 -48.87 46.98 -24.57
C LYS A 5 -49.25 45.53 -24.91
N PHE A 6 -48.55 44.53 -24.34
CA PHE A 6 -49.03 43.24 -23.76
C PHE A 6 -47.79 42.55 -23.11
N SER A 7 -47.64 42.51 -21.78
CA SER A 7 -48.01 41.40 -20.86
C SER A 7 -47.26 40.10 -21.20
N GLY A 8 -46.48 39.43 -20.36
CA GLY A 8 -46.51 39.28 -18.90
C GLY A 8 -46.68 37.78 -18.57
N ALA A 9 -45.64 37.17 -18.01
CA ALA A 9 -45.62 35.99 -17.13
C ALA A 9 -46.53 34.78 -17.40
N ILE A 10 -45.92 33.61 -17.71
CA ILE A 10 -46.36 32.32 -17.14
C ILE A 10 -45.13 31.54 -16.66
N LEU A 11 -45.10 31.39 -15.34
CA LEU A 11 -44.22 30.56 -14.54
C LEU A 11 -44.43 29.07 -14.83
N MET A 12 -43.34 28.30 -14.73
CA MET A 12 -43.26 27.00 -14.04
C MET A 12 -44.56 26.21 -13.83
N THR A 13 -44.86 25.24 -14.68
CA THR A 13 -45.33 23.88 -14.28
C THR A 13 -45.51 23.00 -15.51
N ALA A 14 -44.67 21.97 -15.68
CA ALA A 14 -45.06 20.68 -16.27
C ALA A 14 -43.84 19.73 -16.29
N PHE A 15 -43.48 19.26 -15.10
CA PHE A 15 -42.70 18.04 -14.93
C PHE A 15 -43.70 16.88 -14.86
N VAL A 16 -44.09 16.26 -15.98
CA VAL A 16 -44.72 14.92 -16.03
C VAL A 16 -44.42 14.28 -17.40
N LEU A 17 -43.72 13.15 -17.40
CA LEU A 17 -43.43 12.26 -18.54
C LEU A 17 -44.74 11.70 -19.16
N PRO A 18 -44.74 11.18 -20.41
CA PRO A 18 -44.37 9.78 -20.59
C PRO A 18 -43.51 9.50 -21.84
N ASN A 19 -42.68 8.46 -21.70
CA ASN A 19 -42.14 7.65 -22.79
C ASN A 19 -43.24 7.32 -23.81
N PHE A 20 -43.06 7.75 -25.06
CA PHE A 20 -43.53 7.00 -26.22
C PHE A 20 -42.43 6.99 -27.27
N ALA A 21 -42.03 5.78 -27.61
CA ALA A 21 -41.07 5.49 -28.65
C ALA A 21 -41.54 6.04 -30.01
N PHE A 22 -40.75 6.96 -30.57
CA PHE A 22 -40.67 7.09 -32.02
C PHE A 22 -39.37 6.41 -32.44
N ALA A 23 -39.51 5.22 -33.05
CA ALA A 23 -38.48 4.62 -33.85
C ALA A 23 -38.22 5.53 -35.06
N GLN A 24 -37.35 6.52 -34.89
CA GLN A 24 -36.71 7.18 -36.01
C GLN A 24 -35.47 6.36 -36.37
N THR A 25 -35.47 5.86 -37.60
CA THR A 25 -34.30 5.55 -38.40
C THR A 25 -33.46 6.82 -38.59
N GLY A 26 -32.88 7.31 -37.49
CA GLY A 26 -31.83 8.30 -37.50
C GLY A 26 -30.55 7.57 -37.83
N ALA A 27 -30.02 7.82 -39.02
CA ALA A 27 -28.64 7.48 -39.34
C ALA A 27 -27.77 7.94 -38.17
N MET A 28 -27.12 6.99 -37.49
CA MET A 28 -26.01 7.30 -36.60
C MET A 28 -24.97 8.02 -37.44
N THR A 29 -25.04 9.36 -37.44
CA THR A 29 -23.90 10.17 -37.83
C THR A 29 -22.86 9.87 -36.77
N ALA A 30 -21.94 8.97 -37.11
CA ALA A 30 -20.78 8.69 -36.30
C ALA A 30 -20.17 10.05 -35.93
N ALA A 31 -20.15 10.36 -34.63
CA ALA A 31 -19.40 11.51 -34.15
C ALA A 31 -18.01 11.43 -34.80
N PRO A 32 -17.50 12.52 -35.42
CA PRO A 32 -16.24 12.46 -36.14
C PRO A 32 -15.19 11.90 -35.20
N SER A 33 -14.65 10.75 -35.56
CA SER A 33 -13.47 10.14 -34.92
C SER A 33 -12.47 11.28 -34.72
N ALA A 34 -12.20 11.64 -33.47
CA ALA A 34 -11.22 12.66 -33.16
C ALA A 34 -9.92 12.20 -33.82
N LYS A 35 -9.39 12.98 -34.78
CA LYS A 35 -8.15 12.66 -35.47
C LYS A 35 -7.08 12.47 -34.40
N VAL A 36 -6.69 11.22 -34.18
CA VAL A 36 -5.57 10.88 -33.29
C VAL A 36 -4.34 11.56 -33.89
N TYR A 37 -3.66 12.39 -33.10
CA TYR A 37 -2.44 13.04 -33.51
C TYR A 37 -1.42 11.98 -33.94
N ALA A 38 -1.01 12.01 -35.20
CA ALA A 38 0.09 11.18 -35.71
C ALA A 38 1.40 11.96 -35.56
N ALA A 39 2.24 11.54 -34.61
CA ALA A 39 3.55 12.14 -34.42
C ALA A 39 4.44 11.94 -35.67
N PRO A 40 5.23 12.96 -36.08
CA PRO A 40 6.18 12.81 -37.18
C PRO A 40 7.15 11.66 -36.92
N LYS A 41 7.41 10.86 -37.96
CA LYS A 41 8.28 9.67 -37.87
C LYS A 41 9.67 10.03 -37.36
N GLU A 42 10.20 11.17 -37.79
CA GLU A 42 11.53 11.67 -37.43
C GLU A 42 11.62 11.98 -35.94
N ALA A 43 10.55 12.51 -35.34
CA ALA A 43 10.50 12.77 -33.90
C ALA A 43 10.45 11.45 -33.11
N LEU A 44 9.65 10.48 -33.57
CA LEU A 44 9.58 9.15 -32.97
C LEU A 44 10.92 8.42 -33.04
N ASP A 45 11.60 8.48 -34.18
CA ASP A 45 12.88 7.81 -34.39
C ASP A 45 13.98 8.46 -33.52
N LYS A 46 13.96 9.78 -33.33
CA LYS A 46 14.85 10.46 -32.36
C LYS A 46 14.60 10.02 -30.92
N ILE A 47 13.34 9.88 -30.51
CA ILE A 47 12.98 9.41 -29.15
C ILE A 47 13.47 7.97 -28.94
N LYS A 48 13.27 7.10 -29.94
CA LYS A 48 13.76 5.71 -29.88
C LYS A 48 15.28 5.66 -29.77
N ASP A 49 15.98 6.43 -30.58
CA ASP A 49 17.43 6.49 -30.57
C ASP A 49 17.96 7.00 -29.21
N GLU A 50 17.31 7.99 -28.61
CA GLU A 50 17.63 8.42 -27.24
C GLU A 50 17.41 7.32 -26.20
N GLY A 51 16.28 6.63 -26.27
CA GLY A 51 15.93 5.55 -25.32
C GLY A 51 16.78 4.29 -25.46
N MET A 52 17.25 3.98 -26.68
CA MET A 52 17.96 2.73 -26.97
C MET A 52 19.48 2.89 -26.98
N ASN A 53 20.00 4.00 -27.52
CA ASN A 53 21.43 4.18 -27.76
C ASN A 53 22.08 5.21 -26.84
N ARG A 54 21.31 6.12 -26.22
CA ARG A 54 21.83 7.20 -25.35
C ARG A 54 21.17 7.26 -23.96
N SER A 55 20.57 6.15 -23.55
CA SER A 55 19.78 6.09 -22.32
C SER A 55 20.58 6.49 -21.08
N GLN A 56 20.03 7.40 -20.29
CA GLN A 56 20.55 7.80 -18.98
C GLN A 56 19.89 7.01 -17.83
N VAL A 57 19.12 5.97 -18.14
CA VAL A 57 18.28 5.25 -17.15
C VAL A 57 19.13 4.61 -16.05
N MET A 58 20.25 3.98 -16.40
CA MET A 58 21.09 3.29 -15.42
C MET A 58 21.82 4.26 -14.49
N THR A 59 22.29 5.38 -15.03
CA THR A 59 22.90 6.47 -14.24
C THR A 59 21.90 7.07 -13.27
N THR A 60 20.69 7.36 -13.75
CA THR A 60 19.59 7.91 -12.93
C THR A 60 19.17 6.92 -11.85
N LEU A 61 19.02 5.65 -12.22
CA LEU A 61 18.65 4.57 -11.30
C LEU A 61 19.71 4.43 -10.20
N SER A 62 20.99 4.30 -10.56
CA SER A 62 22.09 4.17 -9.60
C SER A 62 22.16 5.36 -8.64
N TYR A 63 21.98 6.60 -9.13
CA TYR A 63 21.97 7.75 -8.22
C TYR A 63 20.81 7.68 -7.22
N LEU A 64 19.62 7.32 -7.69
CA LEU A 64 18.47 7.14 -6.81
C LEU A 64 18.69 5.98 -5.84
N THR A 65 19.15 4.80 -6.28
CA THR A 65 19.23 3.60 -5.44
C THR A 65 20.45 3.55 -4.54
N ASP A 66 21.59 4.06 -4.99
CA ASP A 66 22.88 3.84 -4.33
C ASP A 66 23.32 5.09 -3.57
N VAL A 67 23.08 6.28 -4.12
CA VAL A 67 23.48 7.57 -3.50
C VAL A 67 22.40 8.10 -2.56
N ILE A 68 21.11 8.01 -2.95
CA ILE A 68 20.00 8.42 -2.09
C ILE A 68 19.51 7.27 -1.20
N GLY A 69 19.45 6.04 -1.71
CA GLY A 69 19.08 4.86 -0.93
C GLY A 69 17.59 4.77 -0.61
N GLY A 70 17.24 4.10 0.50
CA GLY A 70 15.84 3.89 0.91
C GLY A 70 15.06 5.20 1.09
N ARG A 71 13.89 5.29 0.45
CA ARG A 71 13.03 6.49 0.41
C ARG A 71 11.65 6.19 1.00
N LEU A 72 11.58 5.92 2.30
CA LEU A 72 10.29 5.80 2.98
C LEU A 72 9.49 7.11 2.85
N THR A 73 8.17 7.03 2.68
CA THR A 73 7.31 8.21 2.57
C THR A 73 7.53 9.19 3.72
N ASN A 74 7.70 10.48 3.38
CA ASN A 74 8.00 11.57 4.31
C ASN A 74 9.31 11.41 5.12
N SER A 75 10.22 10.54 4.69
CA SER A 75 11.58 10.46 5.26
C SER A 75 12.51 11.56 4.71
N PRO A 76 13.64 11.85 5.38
CA PRO A 76 14.65 12.77 4.85
C PRO A 76 15.15 12.38 3.44
N ASN A 77 15.32 11.09 3.17
CA ASN A 77 15.76 10.60 1.87
C ASN A 77 14.71 10.76 0.78
N MET A 78 13.41 10.64 1.11
CA MET A 78 12.34 10.96 0.16
C MET A 78 12.37 12.45 -0.22
N LYS A 79 12.55 13.34 0.77
CA LYS A 79 12.70 14.79 0.49
C LYS A 79 13.91 15.04 -0.42
N ARG A 80 15.06 14.44 -0.12
CA ARG A 80 16.27 14.51 -0.95
C ARG A 80 16.02 14.02 -2.38
N ALA A 81 15.27 12.93 -2.55
CA ALA A 81 14.92 12.38 -3.87
C ALA A 81 14.00 13.31 -4.67
N ASN A 82 13.00 13.88 -4.00
CA ASN A 82 12.09 14.84 -4.61
C ASN A 82 12.85 16.07 -5.10
N GLU A 83 13.71 16.64 -4.24
CA GLU A 83 14.55 17.79 -4.58
C GLU A 83 15.51 17.48 -5.72
N TRP A 84 16.21 16.34 -5.65
CA TRP A 84 17.09 15.89 -6.72
C TRP A 84 16.36 15.72 -8.06
N THR A 85 15.13 15.18 -8.03
CA THR A 85 14.32 14.97 -9.23
C THR A 85 13.91 16.30 -9.85
N ARG A 86 13.42 17.25 -9.03
CA ARG A 86 13.11 18.62 -9.47
C ARG A 86 14.32 19.27 -10.15
N ASP A 87 15.47 19.22 -9.48
CA ASP A 87 16.69 19.87 -9.96
C ASP A 87 17.22 19.21 -11.23
N THR A 88 17.12 17.89 -11.34
CA THR A 88 17.50 17.13 -12.53
C THR A 88 16.59 17.47 -13.72
N MET A 89 15.28 17.54 -13.51
CA MET A 89 14.33 17.96 -14.54
C MET A 89 14.60 19.40 -15.01
N ALA A 90 14.86 20.33 -14.08
CA ALA A 90 15.22 21.70 -14.41
C ALA A 90 16.51 21.75 -15.24
N LYS A 91 17.54 20.97 -14.87
CA LYS A 91 18.80 20.84 -15.62
C LYS A 91 18.60 20.32 -17.04
N TRP A 92 17.62 19.44 -17.26
CA TRP A 92 17.25 18.94 -18.59
C TRP A 92 16.40 19.94 -19.42
N GLY A 93 16.10 21.13 -18.87
CA GLY A 93 15.39 22.20 -19.57
C GLY A 93 13.88 22.24 -19.30
N MET A 94 13.37 21.47 -18.34
CA MET A 94 11.96 21.54 -17.94
C MET A 94 11.66 22.88 -17.26
N GLN A 95 10.71 23.64 -17.82
CA GLN A 95 10.47 25.03 -17.40
C GLN A 95 9.70 25.18 -16.09
N ASN A 96 8.89 24.18 -15.71
CA ASN A 96 7.97 24.24 -14.56
C ASN A 96 8.26 23.15 -13.51
N ALA A 97 9.52 22.75 -13.34
CA ALA A 97 9.91 21.77 -12.34
C ALA A 97 9.73 22.34 -10.92
N LYS A 98 8.75 21.82 -10.17
CA LYS A 98 8.43 22.24 -8.80
C LYS A 98 8.03 21.05 -7.93
N LEU A 99 8.12 21.23 -6.61
CA LEU A 99 7.60 20.27 -5.65
C LEU A 99 6.21 20.70 -5.20
N GLU A 100 5.27 19.76 -5.19
CA GLU A 100 3.92 19.98 -4.67
C GLU A 100 3.77 19.25 -3.35
N ALA A 101 3.33 19.98 -2.32
CA ALA A 101 3.05 19.39 -1.03
C ALA A 101 1.78 18.54 -1.10
N TRP A 102 1.85 17.34 -0.54
CA TRP A 102 0.70 16.47 -0.33
C TRP A 102 0.54 16.21 1.16
N GLY A 103 -0.66 16.40 1.70
CA GLY A 103 -0.90 16.17 3.13
C GLY A 103 -2.17 16.83 3.68
N PRO A 104 -2.44 16.65 4.99
CA PRO A 104 -1.47 16.23 6.03
C PRO A 104 -1.16 14.73 6.05
N PHE A 105 0.13 14.35 5.97
CA PHE A 105 0.58 12.95 6.06
C PHE A 105 0.92 12.51 7.49
N GLY A 106 1.46 13.41 8.31
CA GLY A 106 1.98 13.10 9.65
C GLY A 106 3.50 13.24 9.73
N ARG A 107 4.12 12.57 10.69
CA ARG A 107 5.56 12.66 10.97
C ARG A 107 6.38 11.85 9.96
N GLY A 108 7.57 12.37 9.67
CA GLY A 108 8.61 11.59 8.99
C GLY A 108 9.19 10.53 9.93
N TRP A 109 9.83 9.52 9.36
CA TRP A 109 10.51 8.49 10.14
C TRP A 109 11.82 8.08 9.45
N SER A 110 12.82 7.77 10.25
CA SER A 110 14.11 7.26 9.80
C SER A 110 14.72 6.38 10.88
N LEU A 111 15.19 5.19 10.50
CA LEU A 111 15.95 4.33 11.39
C LEU A 111 17.39 4.87 11.54
N LYS A 112 17.81 5.16 12.77
CA LYS A 112 19.19 5.57 13.06
C LYS A 112 20.07 4.39 13.48
N ASN A 113 19.61 3.61 14.45
CA ASN A 113 20.30 2.44 14.96
C ASN A 113 19.27 1.42 15.46
N PHE A 114 19.58 0.14 15.31
CA PHE A 114 18.81 -0.96 15.87
C PHE A 114 19.72 -2.16 16.09
N THR A 115 19.54 -2.81 17.24
CA THR A 115 20.22 -4.06 17.60
C THR A 115 19.22 -4.95 18.34
N ALA A 116 19.16 -6.22 17.96
CA ALA A 116 18.42 -7.24 18.68
C ALA A 116 19.28 -8.49 18.80
N GLN A 117 19.29 -9.07 20.00
CA GLN A 117 20.03 -10.29 20.29
C GLN A 117 19.31 -11.05 21.39
N VAL A 118 19.35 -12.37 21.31
CA VAL A 118 19.08 -13.23 22.47
C VAL A 118 20.32 -13.14 23.34
N VAL A 119 20.14 -12.95 24.65
CA VAL A 119 21.24 -12.85 25.62
C VAL A 119 21.52 -14.18 26.31
N GLU A 120 20.47 -14.99 26.55
CA GLU A 120 20.52 -16.27 27.26
C GLU A 120 19.59 -17.30 26.60
N PRO A 121 19.90 -18.61 26.69
CA PRO A 121 21.07 -19.21 27.34
C PRO A 121 22.37 -19.07 26.53
N GLN A 122 22.27 -18.82 25.23
CA GLN A 122 23.41 -18.53 24.36
C GLN A 122 23.15 -17.24 23.61
N ALA A 123 24.14 -16.35 23.63
CA ALA A 123 24.06 -15.09 22.91
C ALA A 123 24.04 -15.33 21.40
N ILE A 124 22.93 -14.96 20.75
CA ILE A 124 22.79 -15.02 19.28
C ILE A 124 22.19 -13.74 18.74
N PRO A 125 22.69 -13.21 17.61
CA PRO A 125 22.09 -12.05 16.96
C PRO A 125 20.72 -12.41 16.39
N VAL A 126 19.77 -11.48 16.48
CA VAL A 126 18.44 -11.61 15.88
C VAL A 126 18.37 -10.68 14.67
N ILE A 127 18.14 -11.26 13.50
CA ILE A 127 17.87 -10.49 12.29
C ILE A 127 16.44 -9.97 12.40
N ALA A 128 16.30 -8.67 12.64
CA ALA A 128 15.01 -7.98 12.75
C ALA A 128 15.18 -6.51 12.32
N TYR A 129 14.07 -5.83 12.05
CA TYR A 129 14.05 -4.39 11.85
C TYR A 129 12.80 -3.78 12.48
N PRO A 130 12.89 -2.57 13.06
CA PRO A 130 11.72 -1.85 13.54
C PRO A 130 10.75 -1.55 12.41
N LYS A 131 9.45 -1.71 12.68
CA LYS A 131 8.40 -1.31 11.75
C LYS A 131 8.35 0.21 11.61
N ALA A 132 8.13 0.71 10.40
CA ALA A 132 8.19 2.14 10.14
C ALA A 132 7.19 2.91 11.01
N TRP A 133 7.60 4.11 11.47
CA TRP A 133 6.85 4.95 12.41
C TRP A 133 6.67 4.41 13.84
N SER A 134 7.25 3.26 14.20
CA SER A 134 7.28 2.84 15.61
C SER A 134 8.09 3.82 16.46
N PRO A 135 7.74 4.01 17.74
CA PRO A 135 8.58 4.73 18.68
C PRO A 135 9.90 4.01 18.91
N SER A 136 10.88 4.75 19.44
CA SER A 136 12.09 4.17 20.00
C SER A 136 11.85 3.74 21.45
N THR A 137 12.57 2.73 21.91
CA THR A 137 12.57 2.35 23.32
C THR A 137 13.30 3.40 24.18
N LYS A 138 12.99 3.47 25.47
CA LYS A 138 13.70 4.32 26.45
C LYS A 138 15.05 3.68 26.84
N GLY A 139 15.92 3.48 25.87
CA GLY A 139 17.18 2.73 26.02
C GLY A 139 17.05 1.25 25.69
N ALA A 140 18.05 0.46 26.07
CA ALA A 140 18.05 -0.97 25.84
C ALA A 140 16.94 -1.66 26.65
N VAL A 141 16.21 -2.57 26.03
CA VAL A 141 15.20 -3.41 26.69
C VAL A 141 15.74 -4.82 26.76
N THR A 142 15.90 -5.34 27.98
CA THR A 142 16.20 -6.74 28.26
C THR A 142 15.06 -7.30 29.10
N ALA A 143 14.34 -8.26 28.55
CA ALA A 143 13.20 -8.86 29.21
C ALA A 143 12.98 -10.29 28.72
N GLU A 144 12.17 -11.03 29.48
CA GLU A 144 11.73 -12.37 29.11
C GLU A 144 10.94 -12.34 27.80
N VAL A 145 11.16 -13.35 26.96
CA VAL A 145 10.46 -13.54 25.70
C VAL A 145 9.28 -14.47 25.92
N VAL A 146 8.08 -14.03 25.53
CA VAL A 146 6.85 -14.84 25.59
C VAL A 146 6.29 -15.00 24.19
N HIS A 147 6.00 -16.25 23.81
CA HIS A 147 5.24 -16.53 22.59
C HIS A 147 3.74 -16.47 22.90
N LEU A 148 3.05 -15.56 22.23
CA LEU A 148 1.60 -15.37 22.34
C LEU A 148 0.90 -16.21 21.27
N GLU A 149 0.35 -17.35 21.68
CA GLU A 149 -0.48 -18.18 20.83
C GLU A 149 -1.97 -17.95 21.12
N LEU A 150 -2.70 -17.38 20.15
CA LEU A 150 -4.14 -17.10 20.23
C LEU A 150 -4.88 -17.88 19.15
N LYS A 151 -5.64 -18.90 19.54
CA LYS A 151 -6.53 -19.67 18.66
C LYS A 151 -7.98 -19.23 18.79
N SER A 152 -8.36 -18.75 19.97
CA SER A 152 -9.71 -18.29 20.29
C SER A 152 -9.68 -17.17 21.33
N ASP A 153 -10.81 -16.47 21.48
CA ASP A 153 -10.95 -15.38 22.46
C ASP A 153 -10.72 -15.83 23.93
N SER A 154 -10.92 -17.11 24.25
CA SER A 154 -10.64 -17.62 25.61
C SER A 154 -9.14 -17.69 25.93
N ASP A 155 -8.27 -17.64 24.92
CA ASP A 155 -6.82 -17.71 25.14
C ASP A 155 -6.27 -16.43 25.76
N PHE A 156 -6.93 -15.28 25.60
CA PHE A 156 -6.51 -14.01 26.20
C PHE A 156 -6.42 -14.09 27.73
N GLU A 157 -7.38 -14.77 28.38
CA GLU A 157 -7.39 -14.93 29.84
C GLU A 157 -6.19 -15.73 30.36
N LYS A 158 -5.55 -16.58 29.52
CA LYS A 158 -4.35 -17.33 29.90
C LYS A 158 -3.13 -16.43 30.08
N TYR A 159 -3.08 -15.31 29.37
CA TYR A 159 -1.94 -14.38 29.32
C TYR A 159 -2.17 -13.09 30.11
N LYS A 160 -3.39 -12.87 30.61
CA LYS A 160 -3.76 -11.68 31.36
C LYS A 160 -2.89 -11.49 32.61
N GLY A 161 -2.36 -10.28 32.78
CA GLY A 161 -1.42 -9.91 33.83
C GLY A 161 -0.01 -10.50 33.68
N LYS A 162 0.32 -11.15 32.56
CA LYS A 162 1.61 -11.82 32.37
C LYS A 162 2.50 -11.18 31.32
N LEU A 163 2.02 -10.20 30.56
CA LEU A 163 2.80 -9.65 29.43
C LEU A 163 3.48 -8.31 29.73
N GLY A 164 3.17 -7.69 30.87
CA GLY A 164 3.76 -6.43 31.31
C GLY A 164 5.29 -6.46 31.31
N GLY A 165 5.89 -5.54 30.55
CA GLY A 165 7.35 -5.40 30.43
C GLY A 165 8.07 -6.48 29.62
N LYS A 166 7.35 -7.45 29.04
CA LYS A 166 7.95 -8.57 28.30
C LYS A 166 8.13 -8.27 26.81
N ILE A 167 8.98 -9.06 26.14
CA ILE A 167 9.10 -9.09 24.68
C ILE A 167 8.15 -10.17 24.16
N VAL A 168 7.15 -9.79 23.37
CA VAL A 168 6.08 -10.72 22.97
C VAL A 168 6.19 -11.07 21.49
N LEU A 169 6.34 -12.35 21.19
CA LEU A 169 6.28 -12.89 19.83
C LEU A 169 4.82 -13.22 19.48
N ILE A 170 4.27 -12.61 18.44
CA ILE A 170 2.82 -12.71 18.15
C ILE A 170 2.48 -13.53 16.90
N SER A 171 3.50 -13.99 16.18
CA SER A 171 3.31 -14.72 14.94
C SER A 171 3.34 -16.23 15.17
N PRO A 172 2.58 -17.00 14.37
CA PRO A 172 2.74 -18.44 14.37
C PRO A 172 4.14 -18.82 13.91
N GLU A 173 4.64 -19.94 14.40
CA GLU A 173 5.89 -20.51 13.91
C GLU A 173 5.79 -20.77 12.41
N ARG A 174 6.82 -20.35 11.66
CA ARG A 174 6.90 -20.57 10.22
C ARG A 174 7.96 -21.64 9.95
N PRO A 175 7.63 -22.73 9.24
CA PRO A 175 8.64 -23.70 8.83
C PRO A 175 9.59 -23.04 7.83
N ILE A 176 10.86 -22.92 8.20
CA ILE A 176 11.92 -22.40 7.33
C ILE A 176 12.58 -23.59 6.64
N LYS A 177 12.35 -23.71 5.33
CA LYS A 177 12.99 -24.73 4.52
C LYS A 177 14.39 -24.27 4.12
N ALA A 178 15.34 -25.21 4.08
CA ALA A 178 16.65 -24.95 3.50
C ALA A 178 16.48 -24.60 2.02
N ALA A 179 17.16 -23.54 1.59
CA ALA A 179 17.17 -23.10 0.20
C ALA A 179 18.26 -23.87 -0.55
N PHE A 180 17.89 -24.97 -1.21
CA PHE A 180 18.79 -25.76 -2.05
C PHE A 180 18.79 -25.28 -3.52
N GLU A 181 17.83 -24.46 -3.90
CA GLU A 181 17.70 -23.90 -5.24
C GLU A 181 18.45 -22.57 -5.36
N GLY A 182 18.99 -22.28 -6.55
CA GLY A 182 19.67 -21.01 -6.81
C GLY A 182 18.71 -19.81 -6.77
N MET A 183 19.18 -18.68 -6.23
CA MET A 183 18.38 -17.43 -6.17
C MET A 183 18.13 -16.81 -7.55
N GLY A 184 19.00 -17.09 -8.51
CA GLY A 184 18.87 -16.64 -9.90
C GLY A 184 18.47 -17.80 -10.80
N VAL A 185 17.41 -17.61 -11.58
CA VAL A 185 16.98 -18.57 -12.60
C VAL A 185 17.19 -17.92 -13.97
N ARG A 186 17.80 -18.65 -14.91
CA ARG A 186 17.85 -18.24 -16.31
C ARG A 186 16.64 -18.82 -17.02
N TYR A 187 15.82 -17.96 -17.58
CA TYR A 187 14.68 -18.39 -18.40
C TYR A 187 15.18 -19.10 -19.65
N SER A 188 14.53 -20.21 -19.99
CA SER A 188 14.73 -20.86 -21.28
C SER A 188 14.06 -20.06 -22.41
N ASP A 189 14.43 -20.32 -23.65
CA ASP A 189 13.79 -19.69 -24.82
C ASP A 189 12.28 -20.01 -24.87
N GLU A 190 11.88 -21.20 -24.38
CA GLU A 190 10.47 -21.58 -24.26
C GLU A 190 9.74 -20.73 -23.21
N ASP A 191 10.36 -20.50 -22.04
CA ASP A 191 9.79 -19.63 -21.00
C ASP A 191 9.62 -18.19 -21.50
N LEU A 192 10.63 -17.68 -22.22
CA LEU A 192 10.58 -16.36 -22.84
C LEU A 192 9.46 -16.27 -23.89
N THR A 193 9.29 -17.32 -24.71
CA THR A 193 8.21 -17.37 -25.70
C THR A 193 6.83 -17.38 -25.04
N LYS A 194 6.65 -18.14 -23.94
CA LYS A 194 5.40 -18.14 -23.15
C LYS A 194 5.11 -16.77 -22.54
N MET A 195 6.13 -16.09 -22.02
CA MET A 195 5.99 -14.74 -21.47
C MET A 195 5.62 -13.72 -22.56
N ALA A 196 6.22 -13.82 -23.75
CA ALA A 196 5.90 -12.96 -24.88
C ALA A 196 4.49 -13.19 -25.43
N ALA A 197 3.98 -14.43 -25.35
CA ALA A 197 2.63 -14.80 -25.76
C ALA A 197 1.55 -14.51 -24.68
N ALA A 198 1.92 -13.92 -23.55
CA ALA A 198 0.96 -13.59 -22.50
C ALA A 198 -0.12 -12.64 -23.06
N PRO A 199 -1.41 -12.91 -22.79
CA PRO A 199 -2.49 -12.09 -23.32
C PRO A 199 -2.37 -10.66 -22.79
N ASP A 200 -2.82 -9.69 -23.60
CA ASP A 200 -2.90 -8.30 -23.19
C ASP A 200 -3.63 -8.20 -21.83
N PRO A 201 -3.04 -7.51 -20.82
CA PRO A 201 -3.67 -7.33 -19.51
C PRO A 201 -5.11 -6.85 -19.57
N ALA A 202 -5.47 -6.05 -20.59
CA ALA A 202 -6.84 -5.58 -20.80
C ALA A 202 -7.81 -6.72 -21.18
N VAL A 203 -7.33 -7.70 -21.95
CA VAL A 203 -8.11 -8.89 -22.35
C VAL A 203 -8.22 -9.88 -21.20
N ALA A 204 -7.15 -10.05 -20.42
CA ALA A 204 -7.16 -10.86 -19.19
C ALA A 204 -8.11 -10.27 -18.11
N ALA A 205 -8.14 -8.94 -17.96
CA ALA A 205 -9.05 -8.26 -17.04
C ALA A 205 -10.51 -8.29 -17.49
N ALA A 206 -10.78 -8.38 -18.80
CA ALA A 206 -12.12 -8.51 -19.36
C ALA A 206 -12.69 -9.93 -19.21
N SER A 207 -11.82 -10.95 -19.15
CA SER A 207 -12.18 -12.36 -19.00
C SER A 207 -12.19 -12.84 -17.54
N ALA A 208 -11.65 -12.05 -16.61
CA ALA A 208 -11.81 -12.29 -15.18
C ALA A 208 -13.29 -12.12 -14.76
N PRO A 209 -13.89 -13.08 -14.03
CA PRO A 209 -15.26 -12.95 -13.56
C PRO A 209 -15.39 -11.70 -12.69
N ARG A 210 -16.05 -10.66 -13.22
CA ARG A 210 -16.38 -9.46 -12.45
C ARG A 210 -17.37 -9.85 -11.35
N PRO A 211 -17.17 -9.43 -10.09
CA PRO A 211 -18.16 -9.62 -9.05
C PRO A 211 -19.49 -9.01 -9.50
N GLN A 212 -20.52 -9.85 -9.62
CA GLN A 212 -21.85 -9.41 -10.03
C GLN A 212 -22.42 -8.55 -8.90
N GLN A 213 -22.60 -7.26 -9.17
CA GLN A 213 -23.08 -6.28 -8.21
C GLN A 213 -24.51 -6.69 -7.77
N GLY A 214 -24.68 -7.15 -6.53
CA GLY A 214 -25.98 -7.42 -5.94
C GLY A 214 -26.27 -8.84 -5.43
N GLN A 215 -25.36 -9.81 -5.56
CA GLN A 215 -25.52 -11.09 -4.84
C GLN A 215 -24.80 -11.03 -3.47
N PRO A 216 -25.44 -11.45 -2.36
CA PRO A 216 -24.76 -11.62 -1.10
C PRO A 216 -23.65 -12.65 -1.30
N GLN A 217 -22.42 -12.15 -1.36
CA GLN A 217 -21.23 -12.95 -1.56
C GLN A 217 -21.12 -13.89 -0.35
N GLN A 218 -21.53 -15.15 -0.50
CA GLN A 218 -21.24 -16.17 0.51
C GLN A 218 -19.72 -16.19 0.68
N GLN A 219 -19.25 -15.67 1.81
CA GLN A 219 -17.83 -15.61 2.11
C GLN A 219 -17.31 -17.05 2.07
N SER A 220 -16.34 -17.31 1.19
CA SER A 220 -15.75 -18.64 1.16
C SER A 220 -15.15 -18.96 2.54
N PRO A 221 -15.07 -20.23 2.96
CA PRO A 221 -14.47 -20.59 4.24
C PRO A 221 -13.08 -19.96 4.45
N GLN A 222 -12.29 -19.84 3.37
CA GLN A 222 -10.99 -19.18 3.38
C GLN A 222 -11.08 -17.66 3.62
N GLN A 223 -12.09 -16.99 3.08
CA GLN A 223 -12.32 -15.56 3.33
C GLN A 223 -12.73 -15.32 4.79
N MET A 224 -13.60 -16.18 5.34
CA MET A 224 -13.99 -16.10 6.75
C MET A 224 -12.80 -16.34 7.68
N GLU A 225 -11.96 -17.34 7.40
CA GLU A 225 -10.76 -17.60 8.20
C GLU A 225 -9.78 -16.42 8.18
N ARG A 226 -9.55 -15.82 7.00
CA ARG A 226 -8.72 -14.60 6.88
C ARG A 226 -9.29 -13.45 7.69
N MET A 227 -10.61 -13.27 7.65
CA MET A 227 -11.28 -12.22 8.43
C MET A 227 -11.15 -12.48 9.93
N GLN A 228 -11.35 -13.72 10.38
CA GLN A 228 -11.18 -14.09 11.79
C GLN A 228 -9.75 -13.84 12.27
N ARG A 229 -8.74 -14.24 11.49
CA ARG A 229 -7.32 -13.96 11.80
C ARG A 229 -7.02 -12.46 11.86
N PHE A 230 -7.59 -11.69 10.96
CA PHE A 230 -7.47 -10.23 10.97
C PHE A 230 -8.06 -9.62 12.25
N VAL A 231 -9.29 -10.00 12.61
CA VAL A 231 -9.95 -9.55 13.85
C VAL A 231 -9.14 -9.98 15.08
N MET A 232 -8.64 -11.21 15.11
CA MET A 232 -7.80 -11.71 16.19
C MET A 232 -6.52 -10.87 16.35
N GLY A 233 -5.87 -10.51 15.24
CA GLY A 233 -4.69 -9.64 15.26
C GLY A 233 -4.98 -8.24 15.83
N LEU A 234 -6.16 -7.69 15.58
CA LEU A 234 -6.58 -6.41 16.17
C LEU A 234 -6.83 -6.52 17.67
N LYS A 235 -7.50 -7.61 18.11
CA LYS A 235 -7.70 -7.90 19.54
C LYS A 235 -6.35 -8.07 20.24
N ALA A 236 -5.42 -8.81 19.63
CA ALA A 236 -4.08 -9.01 20.15
C ALA A 236 -3.32 -7.69 20.31
N ALA A 237 -3.35 -6.80 19.30
CA ALA A 237 -2.69 -5.50 19.40
C ALA A 237 -3.25 -4.65 20.55
N LYS A 238 -4.58 -4.62 20.73
CA LYS A 238 -5.21 -3.90 21.85
C LYS A 238 -4.85 -4.52 23.20
N PHE A 239 -4.92 -5.84 23.31
CA PHE A 239 -4.59 -6.58 24.53
C PHE A 239 -3.13 -6.36 24.95
N LEU A 240 -2.18 -6.40 24.00
CA LEU A 240 -0.75 -6.19 24.28
C LEU A 240 -0.45 -4.78 24.78
N LEU A 241 -1.17 -3.79 24.23
CA LEU A 241 -1.07 -2.41 24.71
C LEU A 241 -1.59 -2.29 26.15
N GLU A 242 -2.75 -2.87 26.44
CA GLU A 242 -3.38 -2.83 27.77
C GLU A 242 -2.55 -3.55 28.83
N GLU A 243 -1.93 -4.68 28.47
CA GLU A 243 -1.01 -5.42 29.34
C GLU A 243 0.33 -4.70 29.55
N GLY A 244 0.70 -3.75 28.69
CA GLY A 244 1.97 -3.03 28.77
C GLY A 244 3.17 -3.86 28.32
N ALA A 245 3.03 -4.63 27.23
CA ALA A 245 4.17 -5.32 26.60
C ALA A 245 5.27 -4.30 26.22
N ALA A 246 6.54 -4.64 26.49
CA ALA A 246 7.65 -3.72 26.23
C ALA A 246 8.03 -3.65 24.75
N VAL A 247 7.97 -4.79 24.05
CA VAL A 247 8.25 -4.91 22.62
C VAL A 247 7.36 -6.00 22.03
N VAL A 248 6.78 -5.73 20.86
CA VAL A 248 6.03 -6.72 20.08
C VAL A 248 6.83 -7.09 18.84
N VAL A 249 6.97 -8.40 18.59
CA VAL A 249 7.73 -8.94 17.46
C VAL A 249 6.81 -9.82 16.62
N ASP A 250 6.73 -9.53 15.32
CA ASP A 250 6.04 -10.34 14.32
C ASP A 250 6.99 -10.89 13.26
N ASN A 251 6.55 -11.95 12.59
CA ASN A 251 7.27 -12.52 11.47
C ASN A 251 7.12 -11.64 10.24
N SER A 252 8.19 -11.55 9.46
CA SER A 252 8.12 -11.03 8.10
C SER A 252 7.05 -11.78 7.29
N GLY A 253 6.23 -11.05 6.54
CA GLY A 253 5.17 -11.61 5.70
C GLY A 253 5.67 -12.51 4.54
N GLY A 254 6.99 -12.63 4.39
CA GLY A 254 7.66 -13.47 3.41
C GLY A 254 9.17 -13.51 3.63
N GLY A 255 9.91 -13.97 2.62
CA GLY A 255 11.38 -14.01 2.65
C GLY A 255 11.94 -15.27 3.33
N SER A 256 13.19 -15.59 2.99
CA SER A 256 14.06 -16.60 3.62
C SER A 256 15.52 -16.14 3.46
N GLY A 257 16.47 -16.88 4.03
CA GLY A 257 17.91 -16.60 3.86
C GLY A 257 18.36 -15.24 4.41
N GLY A 258 17.71 -14.75 5.47
CA GLY A 258 18.00 -13.44 6.08
C GLY A 258 17.25 -12.25 5.47
N THR A 259 16.44 -12.46 4.42
CA THR A 259 15.60 -11.40 3.84
C THR A 259 14.36 -11.17 4.68
N LEU A 260 14.12 -9.92 5.09
CA LEU A 260 12.93 -9.50 5.83
C LEU A 260 12.14 -8.45 5.04
N PHE A 261 10.81 -8.57 5.10
CA PHE A 261 9.87 -7.60 4.58
C PHE A 261 9.21 -6.88 5.74
N VAL A 262 9.55 -5.61 5.91
CA VAL A 262 9.06 -4.78 7.02
C VAL A 262 8.22 -3.64 6.47
N GLN A 263 7.11 -3.41 7.15
CA GLN A 263 6.11 -2.39 6.79
C GLN A 263 5.95 -1.38 7.94
N GLY A 264 4.92 -0.54 7.86
CA GLY A 264 4.53 0.36 8.95
C GLY A 264 4.12 -0.39 10.21
N ALA A 265 4.34 0.25 11.36
CA ALA A 265 3.90 -0.24 12.66
C ALA A 265 2.37 -0.34 12.72
N ASN A 266 1.89 -1.31 13.51
CA ASN A 266 0.47 -1.44 13.80
C ASN A 266 0.14 -0.51 14.97
N VAL A 267 -0.95 0.24 14.84
CA VAL A 267 -1.50 1.07 15.92
C VAL A 267 -2.67 0.32 16.52
N ALA A 268 -2.69 0.11 17.82
CA ALA A 268 -3.86 -0.47 18.48
C ALA A 268 -5.10 0.43 18.27
N GLN A 269 -6.19 -0.16 17.78
CA GLN A 269 -7.44 0.53 17.52
C GLN A 269 -8.58 -0.09 18.33
N ASP A 270 -9.64 0.67 18.50
CA ASP A 270 -10.91 0.11 18.92
C ASP A 270 -11.49 -0.72 17.77
N ILE A 271 -12.02 -1.89 18.14
CA ILE A 271 -12.56 -2.86 17.19
C ILE A 271 -14.04 -2.55 17.01
N PRO A 272 -14.48 -2.07 15.84
CA PRO A 272 -15.89 -1.82 15.58
C PRO A 272 -16.68 -3.13 15.61
N ALA A 273 -17.99 -3.03 15.87
CA ALA A 273 -18.90 -4.16 15.87
C ALA A 273 -18.88 -4.91 14.52
N ASN A 274 -18.70 -4.17 13.42
CA ASN A 274 -18.42 -4.74 12.11
C ASN A 274 -16.94 -4.51 11.74
N PRO A 275 -16.09 -5.56 11.71
CA PRO A 275 -14.67 -5.45 11.36
C PRO A 275 -14.39 -4.80 9.99
N MET A 276 -15.35 -4.86 9.05
CA MET A 276 -15.19 -4.25 7.73
C MET A 276 -15.14 -2.72 7.79
N GLU A 277 -15.70 -2.10 8.82
CA GLU A 277 -15.66 -0.66 9.02
C GLU A 277 -14.23 -0.14 9.21
N ILE A 278 -13.28 -1.00 9.58
CA ILE A 278 -11.86 -0.64 9.70
C ILE A 278 -11.28 -0.21 8.35
N PHE A 279 -11.75 -0.79 7.24
CA PHE A 279 -11.27 -0.47 5.90
C PHE A 279 -11.91 0.79 5.32
N THR A 280 -13.09 1.19 5.82
CA THR A 280 -13.82 2.37 5.35
C THR A 280 -13.63 3.58 6.26
N ASN A 281 -13.21 3.35 7.52
CA ASN A 281 -12.96 4.42 8.48
C ASN A 281 -11.70 5.23 8.12
N ARG A 282 -11.93 6.37 7.47
CA ARG A 282 -10.88 7.33 7.10
C ARG A 282 -10.26 8.05 8.29
N ASN A 283 -10.90 8.03 9.46
CA ASN A 283 -10.41 8.67 10.68
C ASN A 283 -9.61 7.71 11.57
N ARG A 284 -9.24 6.53 11.05
CA ARG A 284 -8.39 5.59 11.78
C ARG A 284 -7.05 6.24 12.09
N LEU A 285 -6.60 6.07 13.33
CA LEU A 285 -5.31 6.60 13.75
C LEU A 285 -4.19 5.85 13.01
N GLN A 286 -3.40 6.59 12.24
CA GLN A 286 -2.31 6.06 11.43
C GLN A 286 -0.98 6.17 12.18
N PRO A 287 -0.01 5.27 11.95
CA PRO A 287 1.21 5.22 12.75
C PRO A 287 2.09 6.48 12.63
N GLN A 288 1.94 7.25 11.55
CA GLN A 288 2.69 8.48 11.35
C GLN A 288 2.12 9.66 12.16
N GLN A 289 0.91 9.54 12.69
CA GLN A 289 0.29 10.57 13.54
C GLN A 289 0.94 10.59 14.92
N LYS A 290 0.97 11.76 15.56
CA LYS A 290 1.67 11.93 16.84
C LYS A 290 0.96 11.16 17.96
N GLU A 291 -0.36 11.15 17.91
CA GLU A 291 -1.26 10.53 18.87
C GLU A 291 -1.17 9.00 18.83
N ALA A 292 -0.69 8.43 17.72
CA ALA A 292 -0.51 6.99 17.56
C ALA A 292 0.60 6.41 18.44
N GLU A 293 1.56 7.24 18.86
CA GLU A 293 2.75 6.80 19.60
C GLU A 293 2.41 6.15 20.95
N ALA A 294 1.34 6.61 21.61
CA ALA A 294 0.89 6.03 22.86
C ALA A 294 0.14 4.70 22.69
N LYS A 295 -0.08 4.26 21.43
CA LYS A 295 -0.84 3.05 21.07
C LYS A 295 -0.01 2.04 20.26
N MET A 296 1.31 2.20 20.24
CA MET A 296 2.28 1.36 19.54
C MET A 296 3.35 0.89 20.52
#